data_AF-A0A1J3K0D1-F1
#
_entry.id   AF-A0A1J3K0D1-F1
#
_cell.length_a   1.000
_cell.length_b   1.000
_cell.length_c   1.000
_cell.angle_alpha   90.00
_cell.angle_beta   90.00
_cell.angle_gamma   90.00
#
_symmetry.space_group_name_H-M   'P 1'
#
loop_
_entity.id
_entity.type
_entity.pdbx_description
1 polymer ?
#
loop_
_entity_poly.entity_id
_entity_poly.type
_entity_poly.pdbx_seq_one_letter_code
_entity_poly.pdbx_strand_id
1 'polypeptide(L)'
;ETQQTKNPTEWLTEWAPEAREVYWQNLAMPYVSLTVRRFVMHVAFFFLTFFFIIPIAFVQSLASIEGIQKSAPFLNPIIEKKFIKSVIQGFLPGIVLKLFLIFLPAILMMMSKFEGFISISALERRAAFRYYLFNLVNVFLGSIITGSAFEQLDSFLKQSADQIPRTIGVAIPIKATFFITYIMVDGWAGVAGEILRLKPLVIFHLKNFFLVKTEKDREEA
;
A
#
# COMPACT_ATOMS: atom_id res chain seq x y z
N GLU A 1 -2.34 6.59 -33.85
CA GLU A 1 -1.33 5.55 -34.14
C GLU A 1 -1.64 4.94 -35.49
N THR A 2 -0.80 5.19 -36.49
CA THR A 2 -0.87 4.55 -37.81
C THR A 2 0.30 3.58 -37.94
N GLN A 3 0.05 2.40 -38.51
CA GLN A 3 1.08 1.39 -38.71
C GLN A 3 2.06 1.84 -39.79
N GLN A 4 3.34 1.99 -39.44
CA GLN A 4 4.37 2.48 -40.36
C GLN A 4 4.97 1.38 -41.23
N THR A 5 5.07 0.15 -40.72
CA THR A 5 5.77 -0.97 -41.40
C THR A 5 4.97 -2.27 -41.32
N LYS A 6 5.33 -3.26 -42.16
CA LYS A 6 4.79 -4.62 -42.08
C LYS A 6 5.09 -5.29 -40.73
N ASN A 7 6.26 -5.03 -40.14
CA ASN A 7 6.62 -5.52 -38.81
C ASN A 7 6.02 -4.58 -37.74
N PRO A 8 5.09 -5.04 -36.88
CA PRO A 8 4.47 -4.21 -35.86
C PRO A 8 5.39 -3.92 -34.66
N THR A 9 6.62 -4.44 -34.63
CA THR A 9 7.58 -4.21 -33.53
C THR A 9 8.66 -3.18 -33.88
N GLU A 10 8.66 -2.68 -35.10
CA GLU A 10 9.62 -1.69 -35.60
C GLU A 10 8.92 -0.39 -35.93
N TRP A 11 9.63 0.73 -35.77
CA TRP A 11 9.12 2.09 -36.04
C TRP A 11 7.78 2.35 -35.35
N LEU A 12 7.69 1.90 -34.10
CA LEU A 12 6.59 2.20 -33.21
C LEU A 12 6.61 3.69 -32.89
N THR A 13 5.51 4.35 -33.22
CA THR A 13 5.28 5.74 -32.83
C THR A 13 4.56 5.76 -31.49
N GLU A 14 4.92 6.74 -30.66
CA GLU A 14 4.17 7.07 -29.46
C GLU A 14 4.16 8.60 -29.32
N TRP A 15 3.14 9.11 -28.64
CA TRP A 15 3.07 10.53 -28.33
C TRP A 15 4.24 10.92 -27.43
N ALA A 16 5.10 11.82 -27.93
CA ALA A 16 6.19 12.35 -27.15
C ALA A 16 5.62 13.14 -25.95
N PRO A 17 6.02 12.78 -24.70
CA PRO A 17 5.63 13.54 -23.52
C PRO A 17 6.37 14.88 -23.48
N GLU A 18 5.95 15.78 -22.59
CA GLU A 18 6.66 17.04 -22.37
C GLU A 18 8.11 16.77 -21.94
N ALA A 19 9.06 17.62 -22.35
CA ALA A 19 10.49 17.44 -22.05
C ALA A 19 10.80 17.26 -20.54
N ARG A 20 9.99 17.86 -19.66
CA ARG A 20 10.10 17.73 -18.20
C ARG A 20 9.53 16.40 -17.67
N GLU A 21 8.60 15.79 -18.39
CA GLU A 21 7.97 14.51 -18.05
C GLU A 21 8.76 13.30 -18.58
N VAL A 22 9.75 13.52 -19.44
CA VAL A 22 10.60 12.43 -19.96
C VAL A 22 11.48 11.88 -18.84
N TYR A 23 11.35 10.57 -18.58
CA TYR A 23 12.25 9.84 -17.70
C TYR A 23 13.46 9.30 -18.49
N TRP A 24 14.48 10.15 -18.61
CA TRP A 24 15.64 9.93 -19.48
C TRP A 24 16.38 8.60 -19.24
N GLN A 25 16.45 8.15 -17.99
CA GLN A 25 17.18 6.93 -17.63
C GLN A 25 16.61 5.68 -18.29
N ASN A 26 15.33 5.68 -18.68
CA ASN A 26 14.68 4.53 -19.29
C ASN A 26 14.72 4.51 -20.82
N LEU A 27 15.15 5.60 -21.47
CA LEU A 27 15.19 5.69 -22.94
C LEU A 27 16.23 4.76 -23.58
N ALA A 28 17.33 4.47 -22.88
CA ALA A 28 18.42 3.66 -23.41
C ALA A 28 18.11 2.15 -23.43
N MET A 29 16.92 1.72 -22.99
CA MET A 29 16.59 0.30 -22.87
C MET A 29 16.15 -0.31 -24.21
N PRO A 30 16.71 -1.48 -24.59
CA PRO A 30 16.31 -2.16 -25.81
C PRO A 30 14.88 -2.69 -25.70
N TYR A 31 14.08 -2.46 -26.74
CA TYR A 31 12.66 -2.80 -26.79
C TYR A 31 12.38 -4.27 -26.43
N VAL A 32 13.20 -5.19 -26.93
CA VAL A 32 13.09 -6.64 -26.65
C VAL A 32 13.20 -6.97 -25.16
N SER A 33 13.96 -6.19 -24.38
CA SER A 33 14.13 -6.42 -22.94
C SER A 33 12.93 -5.95 -22.10
N LEU A 34 12.10 -5.06 -22.66
CA LEU A 34 10.94 -4.50 -21.95
C LEU A 34 9.93 -5.61 -21.59
N THR A 35 9.71 -6.56 -22.50
CA THR A 35 8.80 -7.69 -22.26
C THR A 35 9.26 -8.54 -21.09
N VAL A 36 10.55 -8.88 -21.03
CA VAL A 36 11.13 -9.68 -19.94
C VAL A 36 11.07 -8.91 -18.61
N ARG A 37 11.46 -7.63 -18.60
CA ARG A 37 11.41 -6.79 -17.39
C ARG A 37 10.01 -6.65 -16.84
N ARG A 38 9.02 -6.43 -17.72
CA ARG A 38 7.60 -6.37 -17.34
C ARG A 38 7.16 -7.71 -16.76
N PHE A 39 7.49 -8.83 -17.40
CA PHE A 39 7.15 -10.16 -16.88
C PHE A 39 7.74 -10.41 -15.48
N VAL A 40 9.03 -10.14 -15.29
CA VAL A 40 9.71 -10.24 -13.99
C VAL A 40 9.02 -9.37 -12.94
N MET A 41 8.62 -8.15 -13.29
CA MET A 41 7.92 -7.25 -12.37
C MET A 41 6.49 -7.68 -12.03
N HIS A 42 5.79 -8.40 -12.93
CA HIS A 42 4.50 -9.03 -12.59
C HIS A 42 4.68 -10.17 -11.59
N VAL A 43 5.69 -11.02 -11.79
CA VAL A 43 6.02 -12.10 -10.84
C VAL A 43 6.46 -11.53 -9.50
N ALA A 44 7.32 -10.52 -9.48
CA ALA A 44 7.73 -9.84 -8.26
C ALA A 44 6.54 -9.19 -7.53
N PHE A 45 5.61 -8.58 -8.27
CA PHE A 45 4.38 -8.01 -7.70
C PHE A 45 3.49 -9.08 -7.07
N PHE A 46 3.36 -10.24 -7.70
CA PHE A 46 2.64 -11.38 -7.13
C PHE A 46 3.25 -11.81 -5.79
N PHE A 47 4.57 -11.98 -5.71
CA PHE A 47 5.23 -12.31 -4.45
C PHE A 47 5.08 -11.21 -3.39
N LEU A 48 5.22 -9.94 -3.80
CA LEU A 48 4.95 -8.80 -2.91
C LEU A 48 3.55 -8.90 -2.32
N THR A 49 2.52 -9.16 -3.15
CA THR A 49 1.15 -9.30 -2.68
C THR A 49 0.99 -10.50 -1.74
N PHE A 50 1.61 -11.64 -2.04
CA PHE A 50 1.51 -12.86 -1.25
C PHE A 50 2.18 -12.72 0.13
N PHE A 51 3.42 -12.22 0.19
CA PHE A 51 4.13 -12.04 1.46
C PHE A 51 3.51 -10.96 2.34
N PHE A 52 2.86 -9.95 1.74
CA PHE A 52 2.16 -8.91 2.49
C PHE A 52 0.86 -9.38 3.16
N ILE A 53 0.39 -10.60 2.89
CA ILE A 53 -0.73 -11.18 3.65
C ILE A 53 -0.35 -11.35 5.13
N ILE A 54 0.93 -11.63 5.44
CA ILE A 54 1.40 -11.87 6.82
C ILE A 54 1.26 -10.60 7.70
N PRO A 55 1.77 -9.42 7.30
CA PRO A 55 1.50 -8.16 8.02
C PRO A 55 0.01 -7.84 8.15
N ILE A 56 -0.78 -8.09 7.10
CA ILE A 56 -2.24 -7.84 7.15
C ILE A 56 -2.90 -8.76 8.17
N ALA A 57 -2.53 -10.04 8.19
CA ALA A 57 -3.01 -10.99 9.19
C ALA A 57 -2.69 -10.53 10.61
N PHE A 58 -1.47 -10.03 10.82
CA PHE A 58 -1.07 -9.46 12.11
C PHE A 58 -1.93 -8.24 12.49
N VAL A 59 -2.17 -7.30 11.58
CA VAL A 59 -3.07 -6.15 11.82
C VAL A 59 -4.49 -6.61 12.16
N GLN A 60 -5.02 -7.60 11.43
CA GLN A 60 -6.37 -8.13 11.69
C GLN A 60 -6.45 -8.83 13.06
N SER A 61 -5.38 -9.51 13.48
CA SER A 61 -5.32 -10.08 14.83
C SER A 61 -5.39 -8.99 15.92
N LEU A 62 -4.79 -7.82 15.68
CA LEU A 62 -4.85 -6.68 16.60
C LEU A 62 -6.22 -5.99 16.60
N ALA A 63 -7.07 -6.21 15.59
CA ALA A 63 -8.43 -5.67 15.58
C ALA A 63 -9.40 -6.48 16.46
N SER A 64 -9.06 -7.73 16.79
CA SER A 64 -9.85 -8.61 17.66
C SER A 64 -9.29 -8.67 19.08
N ILE A 65 -10.17 -8.70 20.09
CA ILE A 65 -9.80 -8.76 21.51
C ILE A 65 -8.99 -10.02 21.83
N GLU A 66 -9.44 -11.18 21.33
CA GLU A 66 -8.75 -12.45 21.52
C GLU A 66 -7.40 -12.48 20.79
N GLY A 67 -7.35 -11.85 19.62
CA GLY A 67 -6.13 -11.72 18.83
C GLY A 67 -5.08 -10.81 19.48
N ILE A 68 -5.49 -9.73 20.17
CA ILE A 68 -4.58 -8.88 20.97
C ILE A 68 -4.01 -9.67 22.14
N GLN A 69 -4.85 -10.39 22.91
CA GLN A 69 -4.40 -11.14 24.07
C GLN A 69 -3.39 -12.25 23.70
N LYS A 70 -3.52 -12.82 22.50
CA LYS A 70 -2.63 -13.85 21.96
C LYS A 70 -1.37 -13.29 21.29
N SER A 71 -1.49 -12.19 20.54
CA SER A 71 -0.39 -11.65 19.73
C SER A 71 0.46 -10.60 20.45
N ALA A 72 -0.10 -9.95 21.46
CA ALA A 72 0.57 -8.90 22.24
C ALA A 72 0.22 -9.02 23.75
N PRO A 73 0.69 -10.09 24.44
CA PRO A 73 0.36 -10.33 25.85
C PRO A 73 0.86 -9.24 26.80
N PHE A 74 1.83 -8.42 26.38
CA PHE A 74 2.32 -7.26 27.13
C PHE A 74 1.29 -6.12 27.23
N LEU A 75 0.23 -6.11 26.41
CA LEU A 75 -0.86 -5.13 26.48
C LEU A 75 -1.94 -5.53 27.50
N ASN A 76 -1.94 -6.77 28.01
CA ASN A 76 -2.94 -7.28 28.96
C ASN A 76 -3.18 -6.37 30.19
N PRO A 77 -2.14 -5.87 30.91
CA PRO A 77 -2.37 -4.99 32.06
C PRO A 77 -2.92 -3.60 31.70
N ILE A 78 -2.77 -3.17 30.43
CA ILE A 78 -3.29 -1.88 29.93
C ILE A 78 -4.75 -2.03 29.46
N ILE A 79 -5.14 -3.23 29.02
CA ILE A 79 -6.47 -3.57 28.49
C ILE A 79 -7.54 -3.72 29.58
N GLU A 80 -7.16 -3.87 30.86
CA GLU A 80 -8.12 -3.96 31.98
C GLU A 80 -8.97 -2.69 32.16
N LYS A 81 -8.46 -1.53 31.71
CA LYS A 81 -9.24 -0.28 31.69
C LYS A 81 -10.13 -0.24 30.46
N LYS A 82 -11.46 -0.40 30.66
CA LYS A 82 -12.50 -0.40 29.60
C LYS A 82 -12.34 0.70 28.55
N PHE A 83 -11.97 1.92 28.95
CA PHE A 83 -11.77 3.04 28.02
C PHE A 83 -10.54 2.84 27.12
N ILE A 84 -9.40 2.43 27.68
CA ILE A 84 -8.14 2.25 26.95
C ILE A 84 -8.26 1.08 25.97
N LYS A 85 -8.98 0.01 26.36
CA LYS A 85 -9.29 -1.13 25.49
C LYS A 85 -9.97 -0.69 24.19
N SER A 86 -11.04 0.11 24.28
CA SER A 86 -11.78 0.56 23.10
C SER A 86 -10.96 1.48 22.18
N VAL A 87 -10.12 2.34 22.76
CA VAL A 87 -9.24 3.22 21.97
C VAL A 87 -8.16 2.42 21.24
N ILE A 88 -7.50 1.49 21.94
CA ILE A 88 -6.47 0.64 21.31
C ILE A 88 -7.09 -0.21 20.20
N GLN A 89 -8.23 -0.87 20.46
CA GLN A 89 -8.87 -1.72 19.46
C GLN A 89 -9.36 -0.95 18.22
N GLY A 90 -9.83 0.30 18.40
CA GLY A 90 -10.32 1.13 17.30
C GLY A 90 -9.21 1.76 16.45
N PHE A 91 -8.15 2.28 17.10
CA PHE A 91 -7.14 3.11 16.41
C PHE A 91 -5.84 2.37 16.08
N LEU A 92 -5.40 1.44 16.94
CA LEU A 92 -4.09 0.77 16.78
C LEU A 92 -3.99 0.00 15.46
N PRO A 93 -4.99 -0.82 15.05
CA PRO A 93 -4.89 -1.55 13.78
C PRO A 93 -4.75 -0.62 12.58
N GLY A 94 -5.47 0.51 12.58
CA GLY A 94 -5.41 1.51 11.51
C GLY A 94 -4.04 2.18 11.42
N ILE A 95 -3.45 2.57 12.56
CA ILE A 95 -2.12 3.17 12.62
C ILE A 95 -1.05 2.17 12.15
N VAL A 96 -1.10 0.92 12.64
CA VAL A 96 -0.15 -0.12 12.26
C VAL A 96 -0.26 -0.44 10.77
N LEU A 97 -1.48 -0.52 10.23
CA LEU A 97 -1.68 -0.71 8.79
C LEU A 97 -1.09 0.45 7.98
N LYS A 98 -1.34 1.69 8.40
CA LYS A 98 -0.77 2.88 7.75
C LYS A 98 0.75 2.85 7.73
N LEU A 99 1.40 2.43 8.83
CA LEU A 99 2.85 2.28 8.90
C LEU A 99 3.38 1.28 7.85
N PHE A 100 2.70 0.16 7.64
CA PHE A 100 3.07 -0.78 6.58
C PHE A 100 2.85 -0.21 5.18
N LEU A 101 1.78 0.56 4.98
CA LEU A 101 1.44 1.12 3.67
C LEU A 101 2.31 2.31 3.26
N ILE A 102 2.92 3.06 4.19
CA ILE A 102 3.77 4.23 3.87
C ILE A 102 4.96 3.86 2.95
N PHE A 103 5.55 2.68 3.12
CA PHE A 103 6.70 2.25 2.30
C PHE A 103 6.28 1.73 0.92
N LEU A 104 5.04 1.29 0.78
CA LEU A 104 4.57 0.58 -0.40
C LEU A 104 4.61 1.43 -1.69
N PRO A 105 4.15 2.70 -1.72
CA PRO A 105 4.25 3.54 -2.91
C PRO A 105 5.69 3.68 -3.43
N ALA A 106 6.68 3.79 -2.54
CA ALA A 106 8.08 3.88 -2.92
C ALA A 106 8.59 2.59 -3.60
N ILE A 107 8.21 1.42 -3.06
CA ILE A 107 8.53 0.12 -3.64
C ILE A 107 7.86 -0.02 -5.02
N LEU A 108 6.57 0.29 -5.13
CA LEU A 108 5.83 0.19 -6.39
C LEU A 108 6.36 1.14 -7.46
N MET A 109 6.77 2.35 -7.06
CA MET A 109 7.42 3.31 -7.95
C MET A 109 8.76 2.77 -8.46
N MET A 110 9.57 2.16 -7.59
CA MET A 110 10.83 1.52 -8.00
C MET A 110 10.60 0.37 -8.98
N MET A 111 9.58 -0.46 -8.73
CA MET A 111 9.18 -1.52 -9.66
C MET A 111 8.74 -0.97 -11.01
N SER A 112 7.93 0.09 -11.03
CA SER A 112 7.49 0.76 -12.26
C SER A 112 8.65 1.37 -13.04
N LYS A 113 9.63 1.96 -12.35
CA LYS A 113 10.87 2.46 -12.99
C LYS A 113 11.63 1.34 -13.71
N PHE A 114 11.73 0.17 -13.09
CA PHE A 114 12.41 -0.99 -13.70
C PHE A 114 11.67 -1.58 -14.92
N GLU A 115 10.35 -1.42 -15.02
CA GLU A 115 9.56 -1.86 -16.19
C GLU A 115 9.89 -1.10 -17.47
N GLY A 116 10.48 0.09 -17.34
CA GLY A 116 10.98 0.85 -18.48
C GLY A 116 9.98 1.72 -19.21
N PHE A 117 9.14 2.44 -18.46
CA PHE A 117 8.32 3.50 -19.06
C PHE A 117 9.13 4.76 -19.29
N ILE A 118 8.81 5.46 -20.37
CA ILE A 118 9.55 6.63 -20.87
C ILE A 118 9.04 7.94 -20.27
N SER A 119 7.77 8.01 -19.85
CA SER A 119 7.22 9.19 -19.18
C SER A 119 6.98 8.97 -17.68
N ILE A 120 7.21 10.01 -16.89
CA ILE A 120 6.92 10.05 -15.46
C ILE A 120 5.43 9.79 -15.23
N SER A 121 4.56 10.39 -16.03
CA SER A 121 3.11 10.23 -15.94
C SER A 121 2.68 8.77 -16.18
N ALA A 122 3.34 8.04 -17.09
CA ALA A 122 3.09 6.61 -17.28
C ALA A 122 3.61 5.76 -16.11
N LEU A 123 4.77 6.11 -15.54
CA LEU A 123 5.31 5.47 -14.34
C LEU A 123 4.36 5.61 -13.15
N GLU A 124 3.89 6.83 -12.89
CA GLU A 124 2.95 7.14 -11.81
C GLU A 124 1.61 6.43 -12.01
N ARG A 125 1.05 6.47 -13.23
CA ARG A 125 -0.19 5.74 -13.54
C ARG A 125 -0.04 4.24 -13.29
N ARG A 126 1.10 3.65 -13.65
CA ARG A 126 1.36 2.23 -13.45
C ARG A 126 1.57 1.88 -11.98
N ALA A 127 2.30 2.71 -11.24
CA ALA A 127 2.50 2.55 -9.80
C ALA A 127 1.16 2.67 -9.04
N ALA A 128 0.33 3.65 -9.41
CA ALA A 128 -1.02 3.84 -8.85
C ALA A 128 -1.93 2.64 -9.15
N PHE A 129 -1.91 2.11 -10.38
CA PHE A 129 -2.68 0.91 -10.72
C PHE A 129 -2.26 -0.31 -9.89
N ARG A 130 -0.96 -0.52 -9.69
CA ARG A 130 -0.46 -1.57 -8.80
C ARG A 130 -0.86 -1.35 -7.35
N TYR A 131 -0.81 -0.10 -6.89
CA TYR A 131 -1.22 0.26 -5.54
C TYR A 131 -2.71 0.00 -5.34
N TYR A 132 -3.55 0.32 -6.32
CA TYR A 132 -4.97 -0.02 -6.32
C TYR A 132 -5.20 -1.54 -6.23
N LEU A 133 -4.55 -2.32 -7.10
CA LEU A 133 -4.66 -3.79 -7.06
C LEU A 133 -4.20 -4.36 -5.71
N PHE A 134 -3.12 -3.81 -5.15
CA PHE A 134 -2.64 -4.21 -3.84
C PHE A 134 -3.67 -3.90 -2.74
N ASN A 135 -4.27 -2.71 -2.74
CA ASN A 135 -5.32 -2.37 -1.78
C ASN A 135 -6.53 -3.29 -1.92
N LEU A 136 -6.95 -3.59 -3.14
CA LEU A 136 -8.07 -4.50 -3.39
C LEU A 136 -7.78 -5.91 -2.86
N VAL A 137 -6.62 -6.47 -3.18
CA VAL A 137 -6.29 -7.86 -2.83
C VAL A 137 -5.87 -8.00 -1.37
N ASN A 138 -4.98 -7.15 -0.86
CA ASN A 138 -4.46 -7.29 0.50
C ASN A 138 -5.31 -6.53 1.52
N VAL A 139 -5.51 -5.23 1.31
CA VAL A 139 -6.17 -4.39 2.33
C VAL A 139 -7.66 -4.70 2.42
N PHE A 140 -8.34 -4.97 1.30
CA PHE A 140 -9.76 -5.31 1.29
C PHE A 140 -10.00 -6.81 1.41
N LEU A 141 -9.67 -7.61 0.38
CA LEU A 141 -9.94 -9.05 0.39
C LEU A 141 -9.15 -9.79 1.47
N GLY A 142 -7.86 -9.50 1.61
CA GLY A 142 -6.99 -10.12 2.62
C GLY A 142 -7.46 -9.84 4.05
N SER A 143 -7.91 -8.62 4.32
CA SER A 143 -8.50 -8.27 5.62
C SER A 143 -9.80 -8.99 5.90
N ILE A 144 -10.68 -9.14 4.90
CA ILE A 144 -11.95 -9.87 5.06
C ILE A 144 -11.68 -11.36 5.30
N ILE A 145 -10.84 -12.00 4.47
CA ILE A 145 -10.55 -13.43 4.55
C ILE A 145 -9.80 -13.75 5.84
N THR A 146 -8.78 -12.98 6.18
CA THR A 146 -7.98 -13.26 7.37
C THR A 146 -8.73 -12.90 8.63
N GLY A 147 -9.48 -11.79 8.60
CA GLY A 147 -10.31 -11.37 9.71
C GLY A 147 -11.46 -12.34 9.99
N SER A 148 -12.09 -12.92 8.95
CA SER A 148 -13.11 -13.94 9.11
C SER A 148 -12.51 -15.25 9.62
N ALA A 149 -11.34 -15.65 9.09
CA ALA A 149 -10.62 -16.80 9.58
C ALA A 149 -10.30 -16.69 11.07
N PHE A 150 -9.88 -15.51 11.58
CA PHE A 150 -9.60 -15.33 13.00
C PHE A 150 -10.86 -15.30 13.89
N GLU A 151 -11.94 -14.66 13.46
CA GLU A 151 -13.17 -14.57 14.27
C GLU A 151 -14.02 -15.84 14.24
N GLN A 152 -13.88 -16.67 13.20
CA GLN A 152 -14.70 -17.86 12.97
C GLN A 152 -13.83 -19.12 12.85
N LEU A 153 -12.57 -19.09 13.32
CA LEU A 153 -11.61 -20.20 13.19
C LEU A 153 -12.17 -21.50 13.77
N ASP A 154 -12.79 -21.41 14.95
CA ASP A 154 -13.38 -22.55 15.66
C ASP A 154 -14.60 -23.12 14.94
N SER A 155 -15.37 -22.29 14.23
CA SER A 155 -16.48 -22.75 13.39
C SER A 155 -15.98 -23.30 12.04
N PHE A 156 -14.95 -22.70 11.43
CA PHE A 156 -14.38 -23.16 10.15
C PHE A 156 -13.67 -24.51 10.28
N LEU A 157 -13.00 -24.77 11.40
CA LEU A 157 -12.35 -26.06 11.67
C LEU A 157 -13.35 -27.19 11.98
N LYS A 158 -14.58 -26.85 12.37
CA LYS A 158 -15.62 -27.82 12.79
C LYS A 158 -16.81 -27.93 11.83
N GLN A 159 -16.99 -27.01 10.88
CA GLN A 159 -18.08 -27.03 9.89
C GLN A 159 -17.67 -27.69 8.56
N SER A 160 -18.66 -28.29 7.90
CA SER A 160 -18.54 -28.82 6.54
C SER A 160 -18.41 -27.68 5.50
N ALA A 161 -17.73 -27.97 4.38
CA ALA A 161 -17.43 -27.01 3.31
C ALA A 161 -18.66 -26.31 2.70
N ASP A 162 -19.85 -26.88 2.90
CA ASP A 162 -21.13 -26.37 2.39
C ASP A 162 -21.57 -25.06 3.08
N GLN A 163 -21.03 -24.75 4.27
CA GLN A 163 -21.39 -23.55 5.03
C GLN A 163 -20.45 -22.35 4.77
N ILE A 164 -19.37 -22.53 4.01
CA ILE A 164 -18.38 -21.48 3.70
C ILE A 164 -19.02 -20.22 3.10
N PRO A 165 -19.93 -20.29 2.10
CA PRO A 165 -20.54 -19.09 1.53
C PRO A 165 -21.40 -18.32 2.55
N ARG A 166 -22.12 -19.04 3.42
CA ARG A 166 -22.95 -18.45 4.47
C ARG A 166 -22.10 -17.75 5.53
N THR A 167 -20.98 -18.38 5.89
CA THR A 167 -20.03 -17.86 6.87
C THR A 167 -19.36 -16.58 6.37
N ILE A 168 -18.94 -16.54 5.10
CA ILE A 168 -18.43 -15.31 4.45
C ILE A 168 -19.51 -14.21 4.41
N GLY A 169 -20.76 -14.57 4.10
CA GLY A 169 -21.89 -13.63 4.05
C GLY A 169 -22.17 -12.91 5.37
N VAL A 170 -21.91 -13.57 6.51
CA VAL A 170 -22.04 -12.96 7.86
C VAL A 170 -20.77 -12.23 8.29
N ALA A 171 -19.60 -12.66 7.84
CA ALA A 171 -18.32 -12.05 8.22
C ALA A 171 -18.11 -10.66 7.58
N ILE A 172 -18.56 -10.44 6.34
CA ILE A 172 -18.35 -9.15 5.65
C ILE A 172 -18.98 -7.97 6.43
N PRO A 173 -20.25 -8.02 6.88
CA PRO A 173 -20.83 -6.95 7.69
C PRO A 173 -20.08 -6.67 9.00
N ILE A 174 -19.59 -7.71 9.68
CA ILE A 174 -18.85 -7.56 10.96
C ILE A 174 -17.56 -6.75 10.74
N LYS A 175 -16.90 -6.93 9.60
CA LYS A 175 -15.68 -6.19 9.25
C LYS A 175 -15.91 -4.73 8.86
N ALA A 176 -17.15 -4.28 8.69
CA ALA A 176 -17.45 -2.89 8.40
C ALA A 176 -16.90 -1.94 9.49
N THR A 177 -16.95 -2.34 10.77
CA THR A 177 -16.44 -1.53 11.88
C THR A 177 -14.93 -1.23 11.73
N PHE A 178 -14.14 -2.20 11.27
CA PHE A 178 -12.71 -1.99 10.99
C PHE A 178 -12.49 -0.98 9.87
N PHE A 179 -13.27 -1.06 8.78
CA PHE A 179 -13.14 -0.09 7.69
C PHE A 179 -13.60 1.31 8.08
N ILE A 180 -14.61 1.44 8.96
CA ILE A 180 -15.03 2.73 9.51
C ILE A 180 -13.89 3.37 10.31
N THR A 181 -13.23 2.63 11.20
CA THR A 181 -12.09 3.16 11.95
C THR A 181 -10.88 3.44 11.07
N TYR A 182 -10.62 2.58 10.07
CA TYR A 182 -9.58 2.81 9.06
C TYR A 182 -9.78 4.13 8.32
N ILE A 183 -10.99 4.44 7.85
CA ILE A 183 -11.30 5.69 7.15
C ILE A 183 -11.12 6.92 8.07
N MET A 184 -11.52 6.82 9.34
CA MET A 184 -11.32 7.92 10.30
C MET A 184 -9.84 8.21 10.55
N VAL A 185 -9.02 7.17 10.66
CA VAL A 185 -7.58 7.30 10.93
C VAL A 185 -6.80 7.70 9.69
N ASP A 186 -6.93 6.93 8.61
CA ASP A 186 -6.10 7.12 7.43
C ASP A 186 -6.62 8.25 6.54
N GLY A 187 -7.95 8.34 6.37
CA GLY A 187 -8.60 9.40 5.59
C GLY A 187 -8.60 10.72 6.33
N TRP A 188 -9.36 10.84 7.41
CA TRP A 188 -9.59 12.15 8.05
C TRP A 188 -8.33 12.67 8.74
N ALA A 189 -7.78 11.90 9.68
CA ALA A 189 -6.58 12.34 10.42
C ALA A 189 -5.34 12.38 9.52
N GLY A 190 -5.24 11.49 8.53
CA GLY A 190 -4.16 11.51 7.54
C GLY A 190 -4.14 12.80 6.71
N VAL A 191 -5.26 13.16 6.08
CA VAL A 191 -5.36 14.38 5.26
C VAL A 191 -5.16 15.63 6.12
N ALA A 192 -5.74 15.68 7.32
CA ALA A 192 -5.51 16.78 8.25
C ALA A 192 -4.01 16.92 8.62
N GLY A 193 -3.31 15.79 8.80
CA GLY A 193 -1.87 15.77 9.07
C GLY A 193 -1.00 16.18 7.88
N GLU A 194 -1.42 15.89 6.65
CA GLU A 194 -0.68 16.26 5.43
C GLU A 194 -0.59 17.79 5.23
N ILE A 195 -1.61 18.54 5.68
CA ILE A 195 -1.62 20.02 5.63
C ILE A 195 -0.43 20.60 6.39
N LEU A 196 -0.02 19.98 7.51
CA LEU A 196 1.12 20.43 8.31
C LEU A 196 2.46 20.23 7.58
N ARG A 197 2.50 19.40 6.53
CA ARG A 197 3.70 19.07 5.74
C ARG A 197 4.93 18.85 6.63
N LEU A 198 4.80 18.02 7.66
CA LEU A 198 5.84 17.83 8.69
C LEU A 198 7.19 17.39 8.11
N LYS A 199 7.19 16.49 7.12
CA LYS A 199 8.42 15.99 6.48
C LYS A 199 9.26 17.10 5.84
N PRO A 200 8.74 17.89 4.87
CA PRO A 200 9.51 19.00 4.32
C PRO A 200 9.77 20.10 5.35
N LEU A 201 8.89 20.33 6.32
CA LEU A 201 9.13 21.33 7.39
C LEU A 201 10.37 20.99 8.23
N VAL A 202 10.50 19.73 8.66
CA VAL A 202 11.66 19.27 9.45
C VAL A 202 12.93 19.32 8.59
N ILE A 203 12.86 18.87 7.33
CA ILE A 203 14.01 18.92 6.41
C ILE A 203 14.46 20.37 6.17
N PHE A 204 13.51 21.29 5.99
CA PHE A 204 13.79 22.71 5.82
C PHE A 204 14.53 23.30 7.02
N HIS A 205 14.06 23.04 8.24
CA HIS A 205 14.74 23.54 9.46
C HIS A 205 16.12 22.92 9.64
N LEU A 206 16.29 21.62 9.36
CA LEU A 206 17.58 20.96 9.40
C LEU A 206 18.57 21.51 8.36
N LYS A 207 18.12 21.67 7.11
CA LYS A 207 18.93 22.27 6.03
C LYS A 207 19.33 23.71 6.37
N ASN A 208 18.38 24.52 6.85
CA ASN A 208 18.66 25.90 7.24
C ASN A 208 19.68 26.00 8.37
N PHE A 209 19.64 25.08 9.33
CA PHE A 209 20.57 25.10 10.46
C PHE A 209 21.98 24.62 10.08
N PHE A 210 22.10 23.60 9.21
CA PHE A 210 23.38 22.95 8.94
C PHE A 210 24.03 23.30 7.59
N LEU A 211 23.25 23.61 6.56
CA LEU A 211 23.71 23.64 5.16
C LEU A 211 23.58 25.01 4.48
N VAL A 212 22.66 25.85 4.91
CA VAL A 212 22.41 27.16 4.26
C VAL A 212 23.51 28.15 4.60
N LYS A 213 24.20 28.63 3.56
CA LYS A 213 25.20 29.72 3.66
C LYS A 213 24.82 30.94 2.82
N THR A 214 23.99 30.77 1.79
CA THR A 214 23.55 31.82 0.87
C THR A 214 22.02 31.84 0.71
N GLU A 215 21.45 32.94 0.18
CA GLU A 215 20.00 33.04 -0.04
C GLU A 215 19.47 32.00 -1.05
N LYS A 216 20.28 31.60 -2.04
CA LYS A 216 19.89 30.56 -3.02
C LYS A 216 19.73 29.19 -2.38
N ASP A 217 20.56 28.86 -1.38
CA ASP A 217 20.44 27.59 -0.64
C ASP A 217 19.13 27.53 0.16
N ARG A 218 18.53 28.69 0.48
CA ARG A 218 17.25 28.81 1.18
C ARG A 218 16.05 28.63 0.24
N GLU A 219 16.21 28.92 -1.05
CA GLU A 219 15.20 28.66 -2.10
C GLU A 219 15.16 27.18 -2.50
N GLU A 220 16.29 26.47 -2.40
CA GLU A 220 16.41 25.02 -2.66
C GLU A 220 16.05 24.13 -1.46
N ALA A 221 15.89 24.72 -0.26
CA ALA A 221 15.68 24.01 1.00
C ALA A 221 14.26 23.43 1.14
#